data_AF-A0A7J8WQN1-F1
#
_entry.id   AF-A0A7J8WQN1-F1
#
_cell.length_a   1.000
_cell.length_b   1.000
_cell.length_c   1.000
_cell.angle_alpha   90.00
_cell.angle_beta   90.00
_cell.angle_gamma   90.00
#
_symmetry.space_group_name_H-M   'P 1'
#
loop_
_entity.id
_entity.type
_entity.pdbx_description
1 polymer ?
#
loop_
_entity_poly.entity_id
_entity_poly.type
_entity_poly.pdbx_seq_one_letter_code
_entity_poly.pdbx_strand_id
1 'polypeptide(L)'
;MASYAPLFVNSNDRRWNPDAIVFNSFQVYGTPSYWVQRFFTESSGATLLNATLQKDSSNSLVASAITWKNSEDGQTYIRIKVVNFGSNSVNLQISVDGLDPNSVKLSGSTKITLTSANPMDENSFKEPKKVAPIQTLLEDAQEMSVLLLPHSFTSFDLLKESVSLRITEDDSSLVSSI
;
A
#
# COMPACT_ATOMS: atom_id res chain seq x y z
N MET A 1 -0.09 18.48 -1.38
CA MET A 1 1.02 18.01 -2.25
C MET A 1 2.24 17.80 -1.37
N ALA A 2 2.90 16.65 -1.48
CA ALA A 2 4.14 16.33 -0.78
C ALA A 2 5.15 15.80 -1.82
N SER A 3 6.42 16.16 -1.68
CA SER A 3 7.47 15.79 -2.62
C SER A 3 8.77 15.48 -1.88
N TYR A 4 9.44 14.38 -2.27
CA TYR A 4 10.79 14.10 -1.82
C TYR A 4 11.78 15.03 -2.51
N ALA A 5 12.75 15.57 -1.76
CA ALA A 5 13.81 16.39 -2.31
C ALA A 5 15.18 16.04 -1.68
N PRO A 6 16.24 15.97 -2.50
CA PRO A 6 16.24 16.16 -3.95
C PRO A 6 15.80 14.89 -4.72
N LEU A 7 15.25 15.08 -5.93
CA LEU A 7 14.63 14.00 -6.71
C LEU A 7 15.64 13.19 -7.51
N PHE A 8 16.54 13.87 -8.23
CA PHE A 8 17.47 13.25 -9.16
C PHE A 8 18.90 13.64 -8.84
N VAL A 9 19.81 12.66 -8.93
CA VAL A 9 21.25 12.91 -8.83
C VAL A 9 22.03 12.09 -9.86
N ASN A 10 22.93 12.77 -10.57
CA ASN A 10 23.94 12.08 -11.37
C ASN A 10 25.04 11.56 -10.43
N SER A 11 25.34 10.26 -10.47
CA SER A 11 26.34 9.65 -9.60
C SER A 11 27.75 10.25 -9.76
N ASN A 12 28.02 10.90 -10.90
CA ASN A 12 29.32 11.52 -11.20
C ASN A 12 29.46 12.97 -10.69
N ASP A 13 28.39 13.61 -10.20
CA ASP A 13 28.42 14.97 -9.61
C ASP A 13 27.47 15.06 -8.41
N ARG A 14 27.62 14.12 -7.46
CA ARG A 14 26.80 14.10 -6.26
C ARG A 14 27.34 15.11 -5.24
N ARG A 15 26.51 16.09 -4.88
CA ARG A 15 26.81 17.11 -3.86
C ARG A 15 26.02 16.95 -2.56
N TRP A 16 24.93 16.19 -2.60
CA TRP A 16 24.04 15.92 -1.46
C TRP A 16 23.72 14.43 -1.40
N ASN A 17 23.34 13.92 -0.23
CA ASN A 17 22.85 12.55 -0.06
C ASN A 17 21.89 12.52 1.14
N PRO A 18 20.75 11.82 1.07
CA PRO A 18 20.24 11.00 -0.05
C PRO A 18 19.41 11.77 -1.09
N ASP A 19 19.22 11.14 -2.26
CA ASP A 19 18.32 11.53 -3.35
C ASP A 19 17.36 10.37 -3.66
N ALA A 20 16.19 10.65 -4.26
CA ALA A 20 15.25 9.58 -4.58
C ALA A 20 15.73 8.69 -5.75
N ILE A 21 16.26 9.29 -6.83
CA ILE A 21 16.63 8.59 -8.06
C ILE A 21 18.07 8.91 -8.42
N VAL A 22 18.89 7.87 -8.54
CA VAL A 22 20.31 7.97 -8.86
C VAL A 22 20.53 7.44 -10.27
N PHE A 23 21.24 8.20 -11.10
CA PHE A 23 21.50 7.81 -12.49
C PHE A 23 22.94 8.13 -12.92
N ASN A 24 23.37 7.49 -14.00
CA ASN A 24 24.55 7.84 -14.78
C ASN A 24 24.17 7.87 -16.27
N SER A 25 25.15 7.89 -17.18
CA SER A 25 24.89 8.00 -18.63
C SER A 25 24.10 6.84 -19.24
N PHE A 26 23.97 5.68 -18.57
CA PHE A 26 23.34 4.48 -19.15
C PHE A 26 22.52 3.64 -18.17
N GLN A 27 22.43 4.03 -16.90
CA GLN A 27 21.75 3.27 -15.85
C GLN A 27 21.05 4.20 -14.85
N VAL A 28 20.03 3.68 -14.18
CA VAL A 28 19.28 4.38 -13.13
C VAL A 28 18.80 3.38 -12.08
N TYR A 29 18.72 3.82 -10.82
CA TYR A 29 18.03 3.09 -9.76
C TYR A 29 17.31 4.05 -8.81
N GLY A 30 16.25 3.57 -8.18
CA GLY A 30 15.56 4.29 -7.11
C GLY A 30 16.07 3.86 -5.74
N THR A 31 16.24 4.80 -4.82
CA THR A 31 16.59 4.52 -3.42
C THR A 31 15.36 3.97 -2.66
N PRO A 32 15.50 3.42 -1.44
CA PRO A 32 14.36 3.09 -0.57
C PRO A 32 13.36 4.24 -0.46
N SER A 33 13.86 5.49 -0.44
CA SER A 33 13.00 6.68 -0.40
C SER A 33 12.14 6.83 -1.67
N TYR A 34 12.66 6.53 -2.86
CA TYR A 34 11.86 6.49 -4.08
C TYR A 34 10.75 5.43 -3.99
N TRP A 35 11.07 4.25 -3.45
CA TRP A 35 10.07 3.20 -3.28
C TRP A 35 8.99 3.60 -2.29
N VAL A 36 9.33 4.28 -1.19
CA VAL A 36 8.33 4.86 -0.28
C VAL A 36 7.41 5.84 -1.01
N GLN A 37 7.95 6.73 -1.86
CA GLN A 37 7.09 7.63 -2.66
C GLN A 37 6.13 6.83 -3.57
N ARG A 38 6.58 5.71 -4.16
CA ARG A 38 5.74 4.84 -4.99
C ARG A 38 4.56 4.23 -4.23
N PHE A 39 4.65 3.99 -2.91
CA PHE A 39 3.50 3.52 -2.14
C PHE A 39 2.34 4.54 -2.11
N PHE A 40 2.61 5.82 -2.35
CA PHE A 40 1.63 6.90 -2.25
C PHE A 40 1.09 7.43 -3.58
N THR A 41 1.46 6.83 -4.72
CA THR A 41 0.94 7.25 -6.04
C THR A 41 -0.58 7.21 -6.08
N GLU A 42 -1.16 6.13 -5.55
CA GLU A 42 -2.63 5.91 -5.54
C GLU A 42 -3.36 6.68 -4.45
N SER A 43 -2.67 7.55 -3.69
CA SER A 43 -3.31 8.38 -2.67
C SER A 43 -3.89 9.67 -3.25
N SER A 44 -3.49 10.05 -4.47
CA SER A 44 -4.08 11.19 -5.17
C SER A 44 -5.47 10.83 -5.68
N GLY A 45 -6.50 11.57 -5.23
CA GLY A 45 -7.90 11.28 -5.60
C GLY A 45 -8.55 10.14 -4.81
N ALA A 46 -7.84 9.57 -3.82
CA ALA A 46 -8.39 8.58 -2.91
C ALA A 46 -9.17 9.23 -1.76
N THR A 47 -10.09 8.46 -1.17
CA THR A 47 -10.83 8.85 0.03
C THR A 47 -10.10 8.35 1.26
N LEU A 48 -9.74 9.25 2.18
CA LEU A 48 -9.17 8.86 3.48
C LEU A 48 -10.23 8.18 4.33
N LEU A 49 -9.90 7.02 4.88
CA LEU A 49 -10.74 6.30 5.84
C LEU A 49 -10.30 6.63 7.26
N ASN A 50 -11.26 6.61 8.19
CA ASN A 50 -10.93 6.69 9.61
C ASN A 50 -10.26 5.38 10.03
N ALA A 51 -9.05 5.47 10.56
CA ALA A 51 -8.28 4.32 11.01
C ALA A 51 -7.84 4.55 12.45
N THR A 52 -8.22 3.62 13.33
CA THR A 52 -7.80 3.65 14.74
C THR A 52 -6.77 2.57 14.98
N LEU A 53 -5.57 2.98 15.39
CA LEU A 53 -4.54 2.06 15.83
C LEU A 53 -4.59 1.96 17.36
N GLN A 54 -4.92 0.78 17.88
CA GLN A 54 -4.79 0.53 19.32
C GLN A 54 -3.30 0.51 19.66
N LYS A 55 -2.90 1.33 20.62
CA LYS A 55 -1.49 1.49 20.98
C LYS A 55 -0.93 0.16 21.49
N ASP A 56 0.15 -0.28 20.86
CA ASP A 56 1.00 -1.29 21.42
C ASP A 56 1.91 -0.66 22.49
N SER A 57 2.53 -1.47 23.35
CA SER A 57 3.42 -0.98 24.41
C SER A 57 4.65 -0.23 23.87
N SER A 58 4.99 -0.42 22.59
CA SER A 58 6.17 0.18 21.96
C SER A 58 5.88 1.48 21.20
N ASN A 59 4.61 1.82 20.93
CA ASN A 59 4.19 2.93 20.06
C ASN A 59 4.97 2.98 18.73
N SER A 60 5.39 1.83 18.19
CA SER A 60 6.31 1.75 17.04
C SER A 60 5.60 1.70 15.69
N LEU A 61 4.27 1.78 15.70
CA LEU A 61 3.42 1.64 14.54
C LEU A 61 2.73 2.96 14.19
N VAL A 62 2.68 3.27 12.89
CA VAL A 62 1.81 4.30 12.32
C VAL A 62 1.04 3.67 11.18
N ALA A 63 -0.27 3.90 11.12
CA ALA A 63 -1.13 3.35 10.09
C ALA A 63 -2.02 4.42 9.45
N SER A 64 -2.39 4.20 8.20
CA SER A 64 -3.41 4.96 7.48
C SER A 64 -4.17 4.04 6.54
N ALA A 65 -5.43 4.38 6.27
CA ALA A 65 -6.26 3.62 5.34
C ALA A 65 -6.93 4.57 4.34
N ILE A 66 -6.99 4.15 3.08
CA ILE A 66 -7.68 4.88 2.01
C ILE A 66 -8.56 3.94 1.21
N THR A 67 -9.60 4.47 0.58
CA THR A 67 -10.29 3.81 -0.53
C THR A 67 -9.87 4.48 -1.82
N TRP A 68 -9.46 3.69 -2.80
CA TRP A 68 -9.10 4.19 -4.12
C TRP A 68 -9.67 3.28 -5.21
N LYS A 69 -9.92 3.86 -6.39
CA LYS A 69 -10.38 3.12 -7.56
C LYS A 69 -9.22 2.97 -8.51
N ASN A 70 -8.85 1.73 -8.81
CA ASN A 70 -7.81 1.46 -9.79
C ASN A 70 -8.31 1.81 -11.19
N SER A 71 -7.56 2.64 -11.89
CA SER A 71 -7.89 3.10 -13.24
C SER A 71 -7.71 2.01 -14.31
N GLU A 72 -6.88 0.99 -14.04
CA GLU A 72 -6.57 -0.06 -15.01
C GLU A 72 -7.68 -1.12 -15.09
N ASP A 73 -8.16 -1.60 -13.94
CA ASP A 73 -9.21 -2.65 -13.87
C ASP A 73 -10.59 -2.10 -13.48
N GLY A 74 -10.69 -0.82 -13.09
CA GLY A 74 -11.93 -0.18 -12.65
C GLY A 74 -12.42 -0.61 -11.26
N GLN A 75 -11.67 -1.43 -10.54
CA GLN A 75 -12.04 -1.99 -9.25
C GLN A 75 -11.71 -1.03 -8.11
N THR A 76 -12.43 -1.17 -7.00
CA THR A 76 -12.21 -0.35 -5.80
C THR A 76 -11.46 -1.15 -4.76
N TYR A 77 -10.42 -0.56 -4.20
CA TYR A 77 -9.58 -1.18 -3.19
C TYR A 77 -9.59 -0.37 -1.91
N ILE A 78 -9.56 -1.06 -0.77
CA ILE A 78 -9.17 -0.50 0.50
C ILE A 78 -7.69 -0.75 0.67
N ARG A 79 -6.89 0.32 0.72
CA ARG A 79 -5.45 0.24 0.91
C ARG A 79 -5.11 0.65 2.34
N ILE A 80 -4.53 -0.26 3.11
CA ILE A 80 -4.06 -0.04 4.47
C ILE A 80 -2.54 0.00 4.44
N LYS A 81 -1.95 1.11 4.87
CA LYS A 81 -0.49 1.29 4.94
C LYS A 81 -0.07 1.33 6.39
N VAL A 82 0.91 0.52 6.75
CA VAL A 82 1.46 0.46 8.11
C VAL A 82 2.98 0.56 8.05
N VAL A 83 3.51 1.45 8.88
CA VAL A 83 4.95 1.59 9.11
C VAL A 83 5.26 1.02 10.49
N ASN A 84 6.17 0.05 10.55
CA ASN A 84 6.84 -0.35 11.77
C ASN A 84 8.23 0.29 11.79
N PHE A 85 8.39 1.36 12.56
CA PHE A 85 9.68 2.05 12.70
C PHE A 85 10.50 1.53 13.90
N GLY A 86 9.95 0.58 14.65
CA GLY A 86 10.62 -0.10 15.75
C GLY A 86 11.63 -1.16 15.28
N SER A 87 12.43 -1.62 16.24
CA SER A 87 13.46 -2.66 16.04
C SER A 87 12.95 -4.09 16.23
N ASN A 88 11.67 -4.26 16.62
CA ASN A 88 11.05 -5.55 16.86
C ASN A 88 9.92 -5.80 15.88
N SER A 89 9.67 -7.07 15.55
CA SER A 89 8.47 -7.46 14.81
C SER A 89 7.22 -7.25 15.66
N VAL A 90 6.12 -6.82 15.05
CA VAL A 90 4.83 -6.61 15.71
C VAL A 90 3.77 -7.46 15.02
N ASN A 91 3.02 -8.25 15.78
CA ASN A 91 1.83 -8.93 15.25
C ASN A 91 0.65 -7.95 15.32
N LEU A 92 0.16 -7.54 14.16
CA LEU A 92 -0.95 -6.59 14.04
C LEU A 92 -2.20 -7.35 13.60
N GLN A 93 -3.29 -7.21 14.36
CA GLN A 93 -4.61 -7.62 13.92
C GLN A 93 -5.29 -6.46 13.21
N ILE A 94 -5.77 -6.71 11.99
CA ILE A 94 -6.46 -5.73 11.16
C ILE A 94 -7.90 -6.18 11.00
N SER A 95 -8.83 -5.33 11.41
CA SER A 95 -10.27 -5.44 11.13
C SER A 95 -10.73 -4.24 10.32
N VAL A 96 -11.74 -4.44 9.48
CA VAL A 96 -12.37 -3.37 8.70
C VAL A 96 -13.87 -3.40 8.96
N ASP A 97 -14.34 -2.42 9.73
CA ASP A 97 -15.75 -2.30 10.10
C ASP A 97 -16.57 -1.60 9.00
N GLY A 98 -17.89 -1.77 9.06
CA GLY A 98 -18.83 -1.10 8.13
C GLY A 98 -18.83 -1.69 6.72
N LEU A 99 -18.26 -2.88 6.56
CA LEU A 99 -18.29 -3.69 5.36
C LEU A 99 -19.31 -4.82 5.54
N ASP A 100 -20.11 -5.10 4.50
CA ASP A 100 -20.97 -6.28 4.51
C ASP A 100 -20.09 -7.53 4.68
N PRO A 101 -20.56 -8.60 5.36
CA PRO A 101 -19.76 -9.78 5.71
C PRO A 101 -19.07 -10.49 4.53
N ASN A 102 -19.43 -10.18 3.28
CA ASN A 102 -18.81 -10.74 2.07
C ASN A 102 -18.17 -9.68 1.14
N SER A 103 -18.13 -8.41 1.56
CA SER A 103 -17.77 -7.30 0.67
C SER A 103 -16.26 -7.11 0.45
N VAL A 104 -15.41 -7.95 1.03
CA VAL A 104 -13.97 -8.00 0.74
C VAL A 104 -13.65 -9.30 0.03
N LYS A 105 -13.17 -9.22 -1.22
CA LYS A 105 -12.71 -10.40 -1.94
C LYS A 105 -11.29 -10.75 -1.54
N LEU A 106 -11.13 -11.97 -1.03
CA LEU A 106 -9.84 -12.60 -0.78
C LEU A 106 -9.05 -12.75 -2.09
N SER A 107 -9.74 -13.19 -3.16
CA SER A 107 -9.14 -13.33 -4.48
C SER A 107 -8.83 -11.95 -5.07
N GLY A 108 -7.54 -11.66 -5.24
CA GLY A 108 -7.04 -10.38 -5.76
C GLY A 108 -6.47 -9.42 -4.70
N SER A 109 -6.54 -9.79 -3.41
CA SER A 109 -5.94 -8.98 -2.35
C SER A 109 -4.43 -9.24 -2.23
N THR A 110 -3.64 -8.19 -1.99
CA THR A 110 -2.16 -8.27 -2.02
C THR A 110 -1.51 -7.58 -0.83
N LYS A 111 -0.33 -8.07 -0.45
CA LYS A 111 0.55 -7.45 0.54
C LYS A 111 1.83 -7.03 -0.14
N ILE A 112 2.23 -5.78 0.06
CA ILE A 112 3.46 -5.21 -0.48
C ILE A 112 4.32 -4.76 0.68
N THR A 113 5.50 -5.35 0.86
CA THR A 113 6.42 -5.03 1.96
C THR A 113 7.73 -4.47 1.42
N LEU A 114 8.17 -3.36 1.99
CA LEU A 114 9.49 -2.77 1.80
C LEU A 114 10.24 -2.84 3.14
N THR A 115 11.35 -3.55 3.18
CA THR A 115 12.19 -3.72 4.37
C THR A 115 13.59 -4.18 3.95
N SER A 116 14.53 -4.18 4.89
CA SER A 116 15.84 -4.83 4.76
C SER A 116 16.33 -5.33 6.11
N ALA A 117 17.30 -6.26 6.09
CA ALA A 117 17.92 -6.78 7.31
C ALA A 117 18.72 -5.71 8.06
N ASN A 118 19.34 -4.76 7.34
CA ASN A 118 20.07 -3.65 7.93
C ASN A 118 19.41 -2.30 7.57
N PRO A 119 19.09 -1.42 8.54
CA PRO A 119 18.53 -0.09 8.27
C PRO A 119 19.40 0.81 7.37
N MET A 120 20.69 0.52 7.25
CA MET A 120 21.63 1.24 6.39
C MET A 120 21.76 0.63 4.98
N ASP A 121 21.00 -0.42 4.66
CA ASP A 121 21.02 -0.99 3.31
C ASP A 121 20.43 -0.02 2.29
N GLU A 122 21.10 0.04 1.13
CA GLU A 122 20.80 0.99 0.06
C GLU A 122 20.91 0.32 -1.31
N ASN A 123 20.18 0.85 -2.31
CA ASN A 123 20.30 0.37 -3.69
C ASN A 123 21.55 0.93 -4.37
N SER A 124 22.05 0.22 -5.38
CA SER A 124 23.22 0.63 -6.15
C SER A 124 23.12 0.20 -7.62
N PHE A 125 24.02 0.65 -8.48
CA PHE A 125 24.07 0.15 -9.86
C PHE A 125 24.36 -1.36 -9.96
N LYS A 126 25.05 -1.94 -8.97
CA LYS A 126 25.32 -3.39 -8.91
C LYS A 126 24.08 -4.17 -8.44
N GLU A 127 23.35 -3.61 -7.47
CA GLU A 127 22.16 -4.21 -6.88
C GLU A 127 21.03 -3.17 -6.82
N PRO A 128 20.37 -2.89 -7.96
CA PRO A 128 19.41 -1.77 -8.06
C PRO A 128 18.09 -2.00 -7.33
N LYS A 129 17.85 -3.24 -6.87
CA LYS A 129 16.65 -3.67 -6.15
C LYS A 129 17.00 -4.41 -4.84
N LYS A 130 18.14 -4.09 -4.22
CA LYS A 130 18.53 -4.65 -2.92
C LYS A 130 17.46 -4.40 -1.85
N VAL A 131 16.96 -3.17 -1.81
CA VAL A 131 15.87 -2.71 -0.94
C VAL A 131 14.76 -2.16 -1.85
N ALA A 132 13.82 -3.03 -2.19
CA ALA A 132 12.69 -2.74 -3.05
C ALA A 132 11.42 -3.43 -2.55
N PRO A 133 10.22 -2.95 -2.93
CA PRO A 133 8.97 -3.55 -2.49
C PRO A 133 8.81 -4.96 -3.04
N ILE A 134 8.42 -5.89 -2.19
CA ILE A 134 8.08 -7.27 -2.54
C ILE A 134 6.58 -7.45 -2.36
N GLN A 135 5.90 -7.88 -3.42
CA GLN A 135 4.47 -8.15 -3.42
C GLN A 135 4.20 -9.65 -3.26
N THR A 136 3.26 -9.99 -2.39
CA THR A 136 2.73 -11.34 -2.20
C THR A 136 1.21 -11.32 -2.22
N LEU A 137 0.58 -12.46 -2.53
CA LEU A 137 -0.86 -12.61 -2.35
C LEU A 137 -1.21 -12.68 -0.86
N LEU A 138 -2.43 -12.29 -0.51
CA LEU A 138 -2.98 -12.46 0.82
C LEU A 138 -3.87 -13.71 0.87
N GLU A 139 -3.62 -14.56 1.87
CA GLU A 139 -4.32 -15.85 2.02
C GLU A 139 -5.62 -15.74 2.83
N ASP A 140 -5.73 -14.77 3.74
CA ASP A 140 -6.93 -14.47 4.55
C ASP A 140 -7.07 -12.94 4.75
N ALA A 141 -8.27 -12.37 4.70
CA ALA A 141 -8.51 -10.91 4.73
C ALA A 141 -9.69 -10.47 5.62
N GLN A 142 -10.43 -11.40 6.24
CA GLN A 142 -11.61 -11.04 7.02
C GLN A 142 -11.23 -10.67 8.47
N GLU A 143 -10.27 -11.37 9.05
CA GLU A 143 -9.50 -10.93 10.21
C GLU A 143 -8.02 -11.23 9.97
N MET A 144 -7.29 -10.19 9.58
CA MET A 144 -5.91 -10.36 9.16
C MET A 144 -4.96 -10.17 10.34
N SER A 145 -4.47 -11.26 10.92
CA SER A 145 -3.31 -11.24 11.80
C SER A 145 -2.04 -11.28 10.95
N VAL A 146 -1.27 -10.19 10.95
CA VAL A 146 -0.07 -10.03 10.13
C VAL A 146 1.15 -9.70 10.97
N LEU A 147 2.24 -10.41 10.69
CA LEU A 147 3.55 -10.09 11.26
C LEU A 147 4.18 -8.95 10.45
N LEU A 148 4.33 -7.79 11.09
CA LEU A 148 5.07 -6.64 10.57
C LEU A 148 6.52 -6.74 11.01
N LEU A 149 7.43 -6.84 10.05
CA LEU A 149 8.87 -6.87 10.29
C LEU A 149 9.37 -5.53 10.88
N PRO A 150 10.48 -5.50 11.62
CA PRO A 150 11.10 -4.26 12.07
C PRO A 150 11.51 -3.39 10.89
N HIS A 151 11.55 -2.07 11.09
CA HIS A 151 11.95 -1.08 10.09
C HIS A 151 11.33 -1.34 8.71
N SER A 152 10.02 -1.55 8.68
CA SER A 152 9.30 -1.93 7.47
C SER A 152 8.16 -0.97 7.14
N PHE A 153 7.90 -0.85 5.84
CA PHE A 153 6.69 -0.25 5.30
C PHE A 153 5.89 -1.37 4.62
N THR A 154 4.68 -1.63 5.09
CA THR A 154 3.80 -2.64 4.48
C THR A 154 2.48 -2.00 4.04
N SER A 155 2.04 -2.35 2.84
CA SER A 155 0.70 -2.02 2.31
C SER A 155 -0.10 -3.29 2.12
N PHE A 156 -1.38 -3.23 2.47
CA PHE A 156 -2.37 -4.26 2.21
C PHE A 156 -3.43 -3.66 1.28
N ASP A 157 -3.59 -4.28 0.12
CA ASP A 157 -4.56 -3.87 -0.88
C ASP A 157 -5.69 -4.89 -0.88
N LEU A 158 -6.82 -4.50 -0.29
CA LEU A 158 -7.98 -5.35 -0.12
C LEU A 158 -9.01 -5.01 -1.20
N LEU A 159 -9.35 -5.98 -2.05
CA LEU A 159 -10.33 -5.76 -3.10
C LEU A 159 -11.74 -5.65 -2.52
N LYS A 160 -12.42 -4.53 -2.78
CA LYS A 160 -13.82 -4.33 -2.38
C LYS A 160 -14.74 -4.97 -3.43
N GLU A 161 -15.65 -5.82 -2.99
CA GLU A 161 -16.71 -6.36 -3.84
C GLU A 161 -17.65 -5.23 -4.27
N SER A 162 -17.96 -5.19 -5.56
CA SER A 162 -18.99 -4.30 -6.07
C SER A 162 -20.35 -4.91 -5.73
N VAL A 163 -21.16 -4.20 -4.95
CA VAL A 163 -22.58 -4.55 -4.77
C VAL A 163 -23.23 -4.40 -6.14
N SER A 164 -23.44 -5.51 -6.83
CA SER A 164 -24.31 -5.54 -7.98
C SER A 164 -25.72 -5.42 -7.44
N LEU A 165 -26.39 -4.28 -7.66
CA LEU A 165 -27.84 -4.19 -7.44
C LEU A 165 -28.49 -5.25 -8.32
N ARG A 166 -28.80 -6.42 -7.75
CA ARG A 166 -29.71 -7.36 -8.37
C ARG A 166 -31.07 -6.68 -8.32
N ILE A 167 -31.48 -6.06 -9.43
CA ILE A 167 -32.89 -5.84 -9.68
C ILE A 167 -33.47 -7.24 -9.73
N THR A 168 -34.11 -7.66 -8.63
CA THR A 168 -35.06 -8.76 -8.71
C THR A 168 -36.18 -8.24 -9.59
N GLU A 169 -36.19 -8.63 -10.86
CA GLU A 169 -37.39 -8.58 -11.69
C GLU A 169 -38.44 -9.44 -10.98
N ASP A 170 -39.20 -8.81 -10.09
CA ASP A 170 -40.50 -9.32 -9.71
C ASP A 170 -41.38 -9.00 -10.91
N ASP A 171 -41.71 -10.06 -11.65
CA ASP A 171 -42.46 -10.05 -12.90
C ASP A 171 -43.93 -9.70 -12.58
N SER A 172 -44.16 -8.46 -12.13
CA SER A 172 -45.47 -7.86 -12.03
C SER A 172 -45.60 -6.83 -13.14
N SER A 173 -46.30 -7.26 -14.19
CA SER A 173 -46.73 -6.48 -15.32
C SER A 173 -47.29 -5.11 -14.89
N LEU A 174 -46.53 -4.05 -15.09
CA LEU A 174 -47.06 -2.70 -15.15
C LEU A 174 -46.88 -2.18 -16.57
N VAL A 175 -47.95 -2.34 -17.34
CA VAL A 175 -48.15 -1.64 -18.61
C VAL A 175 -48.22 -0.15 -18.28
N SER A 176 -47.25 0.63 -18.78
CA SER A 176 -47.43 2.09 -18.87
C SER A 176 -47.84 2.45 -20.29
N SER A 177 -48.97 3.14 -20.40
CA SER A 177 -49.35 3.89 -21.60
C SER A 177 -49.05 5.36 -21.32
N ILE A 178 -48.63 6.07 -22.38
CA ILE A 178 -48.17 7.47 -22.51
C ILE A 178 -48.57 8.41 -21.37
#